data_AF-A0AA37WCA9-F1
#
_entry.id   AF-A0AA37WCA9-F1
#
_cell.length_a   1.000
_cell.length_b   1.000
_cell.length_c   1.000
_cell.angle_alpha   90.00
_cell.angle_beta   90.00
_cell.angle_gamma   90.00
#
_symmetry.space_group_name_H-M   'P 1'
#
loop_
_entity.id
_entity.type
_entity.pdbx_description
1 polymer ?
#
loop_
_entity_poly.entity_id
_entity_poly.type
_entity_poly.pdbx_seq_one_letter_code
_entity_poly.pdbx_strand_id
1 'polypeptide(L)'
;MKSRTSIFSDPQKGGAMDLSKFKPAPKNKDTRPAPEEIDRISEGSRFVSRESVSEPENTAGKAQSNQGMRKPRAYRTGRHRVVSVKTTNEHAERFYELADKLGLKVAETFELAIAALERDNRP
;
A
#
# COMPACT_ATOMS: atom_id res chain seq x y z
N MET A 1 22.90 19.24 -19.41
CA MET A 1 21.66 18.72 -18.79
C MET A 1 20.56 18.77 -19.84
N LYS A 2 19.96 17.64 -20.22
CA LYS A 2 18.84 17.61 -21.18
C LYS A 2 17.54 17.98 -20.46
N SER A 3 16.91 19.07 -20.85
CA SER A 3 15.60 19.49 -20.36
C SER A 3 14.51 18.52 -20.86
N ARG A 4 13.55 18.18 -20.00
CA ARG A 4 12.40 17.35 -20.37
C ARG A 4 11.52 18.11 -21.35
N THR A 5 11.23 17.51 -22.51
CA THR A 5 10.27 18.05 -23.48
C THR A 5 8.88 18.05 -22.84
N SER A 6 8.34 19.24 -22.57
CA SER A 6 6.93 19.39 -22.19
C SER A 6 6.06 19.16 -23.44
N ILE A 7 5.04 18.32 -23.32
CA ILE A 7 4.05 18.08 -24.40
C ILE A 7 2.95 19.17 -24.38
N PHE A 8 2.95 20.03 -23.36
CA PHE A 8 1.89 21.02 -23.12
C PHE A 8 2.34 22.47 -23.38
N SER A 9 3.47 22.68 -24.07
CA SER A 9 4.10 23.99 -24.17
C SER A 9 3.42 25.01 -25.10
N ASP A 10 2.28 24.69 -25.72
CA ASP A 10 1.62 25.65 -26.61
C ASP A 10 0.09 25.46 -26.62
N PRO A 11 -0.65 26.15 -25.73
CA PRO A 11 -2.12 26.04 -25.69
C PRO A 11 -2.80 26.63 -26.94
N GLN A 12 -2.06 27.32 -27.83
CA GLN A 12 -2.61 27.91 -29.07
C GLN A 12 -2.28 27.12 -30.35
N LYS A 13 -1.39 26.11 -30.30
CA LYS A 13 -1.12 25.18 -31.41
C LYS A 13 -1.80 23.82 -31.28
N GLY A 14 -2.53 23.59 -30.20
CA GLY A 14 -3.50 22.50 -30.12
C GLY A 14 -4.80 22.97 -30.77
N GLY A 15 -4.93 22.77 -32.08
CA GLY A 15 -6.18 23.05 -32.79
C GLY A 15 -7.35 22.51 -31.96
N ALA A 16 -8.32 23.37 -31.65
CA ALA A 16 -9.45 23.05 -30.81
C ALA A 16 -10.01 21.68 -31.25
N MET A 17 -9.81 20.66 -30.41
CA MET A 17 -10.26 19.30 -30.71
C MET A 17 -11.76 19.36 -30.91
N ASP A 18 -12.23 19.12 -32.13
CA ASP A 18 -13.66 19.20 -32.45
C ASP A 18 -14.41 18.05 -31.77
N LEU A 19 -14.99 18.34 -30.61
CA LEU A 19 -15.80 17.40 -29.82
C LEU A 19 -17.24 17.30 -30.33
N SER A 20 -17.62 18.02 -31.39
CA SER A 20 -18.99 18.05 -31.91
C SER A 20 -19.46 16.67 -32.43
N LYS A 21 -18.51 15.79 -32.74
CA LYS A 21 -18.75 14.39 -33.15
C LYS A 21 -18.93 13.44 -31.97
N PHE A 22 -18.55 13.83 -30.76
CA PHE A 22 -18.76 13.03 -29.56
C PHE A 22 -20.21 13.19 -29.07
N LYS A 23 -21.11 12.41 -29.66
CA LYS A 23 -22.50 12.32 -29.21
C LYS A 23 -22.70 11.01 -28.45
N PRO A 24 -23.39 11.02 -27.29
CA PRO A 24 -23.68 9.79 -26.58
C PRO A 24 -24.48 8.86 -27.49
N ALA A 25 -24.14 7.58 -27.49
CA ALA A 25 -24.91 6.57 -28.20
C ALA A 25 -26.37 6.58 -27.70
N PRO A 26 -27.36 6.40 -28.59
CA PRO A 26 -28.75 6.32 -28.18
C PRO A 26 -28.90 5.15 -27.20
N LYS A 27 -29.55 5.40 -26.06
CA LYS A 27 -29.83 4.37 -25.05
C LYS A 27 -30.85 3.39 -25.62
N ASN A 28 -30.38 2.39 -26.37
CA ASN A 28 -31.19 1.26 -26.79
C ASN A 28 -31.44 0.38 -25.56
N LYS A 29 -32.60 0.58 -24.93
CA LYS A 29 -33.05 -0.26 -23.81
C LYS A 29 -33.26 -1.71 -24.24
N ASP A 30 -33.49 -1.95 -25.53
CA ASP A 30 -33.82 -3.26 -26.09
C ASP A 30 -32.61 -4.21 -26.22
N THR A 31 -31.39 -3.69 -26.20
CA THR A 31 -30.15 -4.48 -26.20
C THR A 31 -29.61 -4.78 -24.81
N ARG A 32 -30.27 -4.28 -23.75
CA ARG A 32 -29.86 -4.59 -22.38
C ARG A 32 -30.37 -5.99 -22.04
N PRO A 33 -29.50 -6.96 -21.69
CA PRO A 33 -29.94 -8.27 -21.24
C PRO A 33 -30.84 -8.13 -20.01
N ALA A 34 -31.78 -9.06 -19.84
CA ALA A 34 -32.68 -9.06 -18.71
C ALA A 34 -31.88 -9.04 -17.39
N PRO A 35 -32.37 -8.37 -16.33
CA PRO A 35 -31.68 -8.34 -15.04
C PRO A 35 -31.25 -9.72 -14.52
N GLU A 36 -32.12 -10.72 -14.69
CA GLU A 36 -31.84 -12.11 -14.30
C GLU A 36 -30.64 -12.74 -15.03
N GLU A 37 -30.39 -12.34 -16.27
CA GLU A 37 -29.25 -12.84 -17.06
C GLU A 37 -27.95 -12.17 -16.62
N ILE A 38 -28.02 -10.91 -16.20
CA ILE A 38 -26.89 -10.17 -15.59
C ILE A 38 -26.51 -10.81 -14.24
N ASP A 39 -27.49 -11.18 -13.43
CA ASP A 39 -27.27 -11.82 -12.13
C ASP A 39 -26.58 -13.18 -12.31
N ARG A 40 -27.07 -14.03 -13.23
CA ARG A 40 -26.43 -15.32 -13.54
C ARG A 40 -24.99 -15.19 -14.05
N ILE A 41 -24.71 -14.20 -14.90
CA ILE A 41 -23.35 -13.93 -15.39
C ILE A 41 -22.45 -13.45 -14.24
N SER A 42 -22.98 -12.62 -13.35
CA SER A 42 -22.25 -12.10 -12.18
C SER A 42 -21.91 -13.23 -11.20
N GLU A 43 -22.86 -14.12 -10.91
CA GLU A 43 -22.68 -15.29 -10.04
C GLU A 43 -21.71 -16.33 -10.64
N GLY A 44 -21.79 -16.57 -11.96
CA GLY A 44 -20.89 -17.48 -12.67
C GLY A 44 -19.47 -16.92 -12.86
N SER A 45 -19.33 -15.59 -12.83
CA SER A 45 -18.03 -14.94 -12.83
C SER A 45 -17.41 -15.05 -11.44
N ARG A 46 -16.10 -15.34 -11.35
CA ARG A 46 -15.33 -15.27 -10.09
C ARG A 46 -15.17 -13.83 -9.57
N PHE A 47 -16.14 -12.96 -9.82
CA PHE A 47 -16.16 -11.60 -9.34
C PHE A 47 -16.57 -11.61 -7.87
N VAL A 48 -15.59 -11.78 -7.00
CA VAL A 48 -15.79 -11.70 -5.55
C VAL A 48 -16.06 -10.24 -5.20
N SER A 49 -17.31 -9.93 -4.83
CA SER A 49 -17.69 -8.61 -4.32
C SER A 49 -16.85 -8.26 -3.09
N ARG A 50 -16.25 -7.06 -3.09
CA ARG A 50 -15.51 -6.51 -1.94
C ARG A 50 -16.44 -5.77 -1.00
N GLU A 51 -17.65 -6.28 -0.79
CA GLU A 51 -18.46 -5.79 0.32
C GLU A 51 -17.73 -6.09 1.62
N SER A 52 -17.65 -5.10 2.49
CA SER A 52 -17.09 -5.27 3.82
C SER A 52 -17.96 -6.29 4.54
N VAL A 53 -17.41 -7.48 4.80
CA VAL A 53 -18.03 -8.47 5.70
C VAL A 53 -18.17 -7.80 7.06
N SER A 54 -19.33 -7.22 7.32
CA SER A 54 -19.73 -6.72 8.62
C SER A 54 -20.38 -7.84 9.40
N GLU A 55 -19.65 -8.92 9.64
CA GLU A 55 -20.01 -9.95 10.60
C GLU A 55 -18.73 -10.64 11.09
N PRO A 56 -18.55 -10.82 12.42
CA PRO A 56 -17.37 -11.47 12.97
C PRO A 56 -17.53 -12.98 12.82
N GLU A 57 -17.51 -13.48 11.59
CA GLU A 57 -17.48 -14.92 11.36
C GLU A 57 -16.10 -15.45 11.69
N ASN A 58 -16.05 -16.22 12.78
CA ASN A 58 -15.06 -17.23 13.15
C ASN A 58 -14.01 -17.62 12.07
N THR A 59 -13.04 -16.74 11.78
CA THR A 59 -11.78 -17.09 11.12
C THR A 59 -10.83 -17.75 12.12
N ALA A 60 -11.26 -18.83 12.76
CA ALA A 60 -10.38 -19.71 13.54
C ALA A 60 -9.61 -20.70 12.65
N GLY A 61 -9.94 -20.82 11.35
CA GLY A 61 -9.40 -21.85 10.46
C GLY A 61 -8.29 -21.44 9.48
N LYS A 62 -7.84 -20.18 9.45
CA LYS A 62 -6.77 -19.71 8.53
C LYS A 62 -5.71 -18.84 9.20
N ALA A 63 -5.48 -19.01 10.49
CA ALA A 63 -4.47 -18.27 11.25
C ALA A 63 -3.13 -19.02 11.39
N GLN A 64 -2.86 -20.06 10.60
CA GLN A 64 -1.61 -20.80 10.63
C GLN A 64 -0.72 -20.44 9.44
N SER A 65 -0.26 -19.19 9.43
CA SER A 65 0.98 -18.74 8.77
C SER A 65 1.35 -17.27 9.06
N ASN A 66 0.63 -16.57 9.94
CA ASN A 66 1.04 -15.24 10.42
C ASN A 66 2.14 -15.34 11.48
N GLN A 67 3.30 -15.89 11.09
CA GLN A 67 4.54 -15.58 11.78
C GLN A 67 4.86 -14.11 11.53
N GLY A 68 4.54 -13.25 12.50
CA GLY A 68 5.19 -11.94 12.62
C GLY A 68 4.43 -10.71 12.15
N MET A 69 3.09 -10.65 12.21
CA MET A 69 2.41 -9.36 12.03
C MET A 69 2.60 -8.50 13.28
N ARG A 70 3.72 -7.76 13.31
CA ARG A 70 4.13 -6.88 14.42
C ARG A 70 3.07 -5.80 14.65
N LYS A 71 2.68 -5.58 15.92
CA LYS A 71 1.70 -4.55 16.29
C LYS A 71 2.24 -3.16 15.90
N PRO A 72 1.46 -2.34 15.16
CA PRO A 72 1.90 -1.00 14.78
C PRO A 72 2.00 -0.11 16.02
N ARG A 73 3.14 0.58 16.17
CA ARG A 73 3.38 1.51 17.28
C ARG A 73 3.05 2.93 16.83
N ALA A 74 1.92 3.48 17.29
CA ALA A 74 1.44 4.80 16.88
C ALA A 74 1.79 5.88 17.92
N TYR A 75 2.95 6.51 17.75
CA TYR A 75 3.30 7.80 18.37
C TYR A 75 4.25 8.56 17.42
N ARG A 76 4.10 9.88 17.27
CA ARG A 76 4.96 10.67 16.35
C ARG A 76 6.30 10.96 17.02
N THR A 77 7.40 10.83 16.27
CA THR A 77 8.76 10.84 16.84
C THR A 77 9.71 11.87 16.22
N GLY A 78 9.26 12.69 15.26
CA GLY A 78 10.08 13.74 14.64
C GLY A 78 11.22 13.26 13.72
N ARG A 79 11.40 11.94 13.57
CA ARG A 79 12.44 11.34 12.72
C ARG A 79 12.09 11.51 11.23
N HIS A 80 12.99 12.15 10.48
CA HIS A 80 12.78 12.51 9.07
C HIS A 80 13.84 11.95 8.10
N ARG A 81 14.97 11.43 8.60
CA ARG A 81 16.04 10.83 7.78
C ARG A 81 15.97 9.31 7.85
N VAL A 82 16.20 8.66 6.71
CA VAL A 82 16.26 7.20 6.59
C VAL A 82 17.73 6.78 6.51
N VAL A 83 18.10 5.77 7.30
CA VAL A 83 19.38 5.07 7.21
C VAL A 83 19.08 3.65 6.74
N SER A 84 19.69 3.22 5.64
CA SER A 84 19.53 1.87 5.10
C SER A 84 20.78 1.04 5.38
N VAL A 85 20.61 -0.14 5.98
CA VAL A 85 21.69 -1.07 6.30
C VAL A 85 21.38 -2.43 5.69
N LYS A 86 22.35 -3.06 5.02
CA LYS A 86 22.28 -4.47 4.62
C LYS A 86 22.83 -5.32 5.76
N THR A 87 22.09 -6.33 6.16
CA THR A 87 22.46 -7.23 7.27
C THR A 87 21.93 -8.65 7.00
N THR A 88 22.35 -9.61 7.81
CA THR A 88 21.78 -10.97 7.79
C THR A 88 20.39 -10.99 8.41
N ASN A 89 19.56 -11.98 8.04
CA ASN A 89 18.21 -12.16 8.58
C ASN A 89 18.23 -12.30 10.11
N GLU A 90 19.17 -13.08 10.64
CA GLU A 90 19.35 -13.31 12.07
C GLU A 90 19.57 -12.00 12.85
N HIS A 91 20.44 -11.11 12.36
CA HIS A 91 20.68 -9.84 13.02
C HIS A 91 19.49 -8.89 12.92
N ALA A 92 18.76 -8.92 11.79
CA ALA A 92 17.54 -8.14 11.64
C ALA A 92 16.48 -8.58 12.66
N GLU A 93 16.23 -9.88 12.77
CA GLU A 93 15.27 -10.45 13.73
C GLU A 93 15.63 -10.09 15.17
N ARG A 94 16.89 -10.30 15.57
CA ARG A 94 17.39 -9.92 16.90
C ARG A 94 17.18 -8.43 17.20
N PHE A 95 17.38 -7.56 16.22
CA PHE A 95 17.18 -6.12 16.41
C PHE A 95 15.71 -5.77 16.63
N TYR A 96 14.79 -6.40 15.89
CA TYR A 96 13.36 -6.22 16.12
C TYR A 96 12.92 -6.80 17.47
N GLU A 97 13.42 -7.98 17.85
CA GLU A 97 13.13 -8.55 19.16
C GLU A 97 13.62 -7.66 20.31
N LEU A 98 14.80 -7.05 20.17
CA LEU A 98 15.32 -6.11 21.15
C LEU A 98 14.39 -4.90 21.28
N ALA A 99 13.94 -4.35 20.15
CA ALA A 99 12.99 -3.24 20.11
C ALA A 99 11.64 -3.60 20.75
N ASP A 100 11.18 -4.84 20.57
CA ASP A 100 9.93 -5.33 21.17
C ASP A 100 10.08 -5.60 22.67
N LYS A 101 11.20 -6.19 23.12
CA LYS A 101 11.53 -6.42 24.54
C LYS A 101 11.61 -5.12 25.33
N LEU A 102 12.19 -4.08 24.73
CA LEU A 102 12.28 -2.75 25.36
C LEU A 102 10.99 -1.94 25.21
N GLY A 103 10.02 -2.40 24.41
CA GLY A 103 8.81 -1.63 24.09
C GLY A 103 9.06 -0.40 23.20
N LEU A 104 10.29 -0.20 22.70
CA LEU A 104 10.74 0.99 21.98
C LEU A 104 10.70 0.83 20.47
N LYS A 105 10.24 1.85 19.74
CA LYS A 105 10.29 1.82 18.27
C LYS A 105 11.68 1.47 17.76
N VAL A 106 11.72 0.77 16.64
CA VAL A 106 12.96 0.33 15.97
C VAL A 106 13.97 1.48 15.80
N ALA A 107 13.48 2.68 15.49
CA ALA A 107 14.33 3.86 15.37
C ALA A 107 14.85 4.41 16.73
N GLU A 108 14.13 4.22 17.84
CA GLU A 108 14.61 4.53 19.20
C GLU A 108 15.65 3.53 19.64
N THR A 109 15.42 2.25 19.35
CA THR A 109 16.40 1.20 19.60
C THR A 109 17.70 1.46 18.85
N PHE A 110 17.62 2.02 17.63
CA PHE A 110 18.79 2.44 16.86
C PHE A 110 19.57 3.58 17.54
N GLU A 111 18.88 4.62 18.03
CA GLU A 111 19.52 5.74 18.75
C GLU A 111 20.23 5.26 20.03
N LEU A 112 19.59 4.39 20.80
CA LEU A 112 20.20 3.78 21.98
C LEU A 112 21.40 2.89 21.63
N ALA A 113 21.32 2.15 20.51
CA ALA A 113 22.44 1.35 20.05
C ALA A 113 23.65 2.23 19.69
N ILE A 114 23.43 3.39 19.03
CA ILE A 114 24.50 4.36 18.78
C ILE A 114 25.11 4.86 20.09
N ALA A 115 24.29 5.33 21.03
CA ALA A 115 24.78 5.84 22.31
C ALA A 115 25.55 4.78 23.11
N ALA A 116 25.13 3.52 23.02
CA ALA A 116 25.84 2.40 23.63
C ALA A 116 27.19 2.14 22.94
N LEU A 117 27.24 2.15 21.60
CA LEU A 117 28.48 2.00 20.85
C LEU A 117 29.47 3.14 21.09
N GLU A 118 28.99 4.38 21.19
CA GLU A 118 29.80 5.56 21.55
C GLU A 118 30.38 5.45 22.97
N ARG A 119 29.59 4.93 23.92
CA ARG A 119 30.06 4.67 25.30
C ARG A 119 31.13 3.59 25.36
N ASP A 120 30.92 2.51 24.62
CA ASP A 120 31.82 1.35 24.65
C ASP A 120 33.09 1.58 23.82
N ASN A 121 33.09 2.63 22.98
CA ASN A 121 34.20 3.12 22.16
C ASN A 121 34.99 1.98 21.45
N ARG A 122 34.24 1.00 20.94
CA ARG A 122 34.79 -0.20 20.30
C ARG A 122 35.20 0.15 18.86
N PRO A 123 36.44 -0.14 18.45
CA PRO A 123 36.88 0.06 17.06
C PRO A 123 36.19 -0.90 16.08
#